data_AF-A0A9C8SWX1-F1
#
_entry.id   AF-A0A9C8SWX1-F1
#
_cell.length_a   1.000
_cell.length_b   1.000
_cell.length_c   1.000
_cell.angle_alpha   90.00
_cell.angle_beta   90.00
_cell.angle_gamma   90.00
#
_symmetry.space_group_name_H-M   'P 1'
#
loop_
_entity.id
_entity.type
_entity.pdbx_description
1 polymer ?
#
loop_
_entity_poly.entity_id
_entity_poly.type
_entity_poly.pdbx_seq_one_letter_code
_entity_poly.pdbx_strand_id
1 'polypeptide(L)'
;MMKKTPQFKISLKKLFLPLLLFMIFFILTGFAWYKTKEILNLEKEEKFIAIVTETHIHIQESIDKYINILYGMRGLFAASQKVDRNDFRAYVNSLSIEEKFPGIQALEFIARVPLEDKETFMQDVRDDIEGMISEGYPDFIIYPEGEREEYFVVTYIEPFKGNEEAFGFDLFSNPARKMALEEARDTNTPVTTAPIRLVQEKEEQAGFLIFLPLYEEGISIKTVQERREALNGFVLAVFRASDFFESLLSVFPESQNLHVEAVDESGSILFVRKDFEHKVVPEFNAERIINVGGRDWKLSFHDLPSFATLIGTEKYTPLAVAVGGVSFSVLLFFVLYSFTRTQVRA
;
A
#
# COMPACT_ATOMS: atom_id res chain seq x y z
N MET A 1 53.50 70.97 5.51
CA MET A 1 53.14 70.73 4.09
C MET A 1 51.95 69.76 4.05
N MET A 2 50.72 70.28 4.16
CA MET A 2 49.49 69.46 4.19
C MET A 2 49.02 69.20 2.75
N LYS A 3 49.08 67.94 2.29
CA LYS A 3 48.48 67.51 1.01
C LYS A 3 46.95 67.57 1.16
N LYS A 4 46.30 68.45 0.40
CA LYS A 4 44.84 68.46 0.23
C LYS A 4 44.39 67.13 -0.40
N THR A 5 43.61 66.36 0.33
CA THR A 5 42.87 65.20 -0.18
C THR A 5 41.81 65.68 -1.18
N PRO A 6 41.77 65.20 -2.43
CA PRO A 6 40.74 65.62 -3.37
C PRO A 6 39.39 65.01 -2.96
N GLN A 7 38.41 65.86 -2.64
CA GLN A 7 37.02 65.43 -2.45
C GLN A 7 36.43 65.05 -3.82
N PHE A 8 36.30 63.76 -4.08
CA PHE A 8 35.52 63.22 -5.19
C PHE A 8 34.03 63.56 -4.98
N LYS A 9 33.55 64.70 -5.49
CA LYS A 9 32.11 64.95 -5.61
C LYS A 9 31.56 64.15 -6.79
N ILE A 10 31.18 62.90 -6.52
CA ILE A 10 30.42 62.08 -7.49
C ILE A 10 29.05 62.74 -7.68
N SER A 11 28.72 63.14 -8.91
CA SER A 11 27.40 63.69 -9.20
C SER A 11 26.36 62.57 -9.18
N LEU A 12 25.32 62.71 -8.35
CA LEU A 12 24.21 61.75 -8.22
C LEU A 12 23.59 61.40 -9.58
N LYS A 13 23.57 62.35 -10.53
CA LYS A 13 23.07 62.15 -11.89
C LYS A 13 23.88 61.12 -12.70
N LYS A 14 25.18 60.94 -12.39
CA LYS A 14 26.07 59.99 -13.10
C LYS A 14 25.93 58.54 -12.61
N LEU A 15 25.41 58.36 -11.40
CA LEU A 15 25.07 57.04 -10.86
C LEU A 15 23.68 56.57 -11.30
N PHE A 16 22.82 57.48 -11.77
CA PHE A 16 21.43 57.18 -12.09
C PHE A 16 21.28 56.07 -13.15
N LEU A 17 21.95 56.18 -14.31
CA LEU A 17 21.82 55.20 -15.38
C LEU A 17 22.40 53.81 -15.02
N PRO A 18 23.62 53.69 -14.44
CA PRO A 18 24.12 52.40 -13.95
C PRO A 18 23.23 51.78 -12.86
N LEU A 19 22.70 52.58 -11.94
CA LEU A 19 21.81 52.12 -10.88
C LEU A 19 20.46 51.67 -11.43
N LEU A 20 19.89 52.40 -12.39
CA LEU A 20 18.63 52.04 -13.05
C LEU A 20 18.76 50.71 -13.77
N LEU A 21 19.82 50.53 -14.55
CA LEU A 21 20.09 49.27 -15.26
C LEU A 21 20.36 48.12 -14.28
N PHE A 22 21.15 48.35 -13.23
CA PHE A 22 21.34 47.38 -12.15
C PHE A 22 20.00 46.94 -11.55
N MET A 23 19.12 47.88 -11.21
CA MET A 23 17.80 47.57 -10.65
C MET A 23 16.94 46.76 -11.62
N ILE A 24 16.95 47.10 -12.91
CA ILE A 24 16.21 46.34 -13.95
C ILE A 24 16.72 44.90 -14.00
N PHE A 25 18.03 44.67 -14.12
CA PHE A 25 18.61 43.32 -14.18
C PHE A 25 18.44 42.54 -12.87
N PHE A 26 18.50 43.23 -11.73
CA PHE A 26 18.23 42.63 -10.43
C PHE A 26 16.78 42.16 -10.30
N ILE A 27 15.82 43.00 -10.74
CA ILE A 27 14.39 42.63 -10.79
C ILE A 27 14.17 41.46 -11.75
N LEU A 28 14.76 41.49 -12.95
CA LEU A 28 14.68 40.38 -13.91
C LEU A 28 15.27 39.08 -13.35
N THR A 29 16.39 39.16 -12.63
CA THR A 29 17.00 38.00 -11.95
C THR A 29 16.06 37.46 -10.87
N GLY A 30 15.46 38.33 -10.05
CA GLY A 30 14.49 37.93 -9.04
C GLY A 30 13.25 37.26 -9.64
N PHE A 31 12.74 37.81 -10.75
CA PHE A 31 11.63 37.22 -11.50
C PHE A 31 12.00 35.86 -12.11
N ALA A 32 13.17 35.75 -12.74
CA ALA A 32 13.66 34.49 -13.30
C ALA A 32 13.84 33.43 -12.20
N TRP A 33 14.46 33.79 -11.08
CA TRP A 33 14.61 32.91 -9.91
C TRP A 33 13.26 32.43 -9.38
N TYR A 34 12.30 33.35 -9.23
CA TYR A 34 10.94 33.01 -8.80
C TYR A 34 10.28 32.02 -9.76
N LYS A 35 10.37 32.28 -11.07
CA LYS A 35 9.82 31.38 -12.11
C LYS A 35 10.49 30.02 -12.13
N THR A 36 11.82 29.95 -12.00
CA THR A 36 12.54 28.67 -11.91
C THR A 36 12.11 27.90 -10.67
N LYS A 37 11.91 28.56 -9.53
CA LYS A 37 11.43 27.91 -8.30
C LYS A 37 9.98 27.41 -8.44
N GLU A 38 9.11 28.21 -9.07
CA GLU A 38 7.71 27.84 -9.33
C GLU A 38 7.62 26.60 -10.23
N ILE A 39 8.36 26.58 -11.35
CA ILE A 39 8.41 25.42 -12.28
C ILE A 39 8.92 24.18 -11.56
N LEU A 40 10.02 24.30 -10.81
CA LEU A 40 10.60 23.19 -10.06
C LEU A 40 9.62 22.60 -9.03
N ASN A 41 8.83 23.45 -8.36
CA ASN A 41 7.83 22.99 -7.40
C ASN A 41 6.65 22.29 -8.09
N LEU A 42 6.22 22.76 -9.26
CA LEU A 42 5.19 22.09 -10.06
C LEU A 42 5.68 20.72 -10.54
N GLU A 43 6.90 20.62 -11.06
CA GLU A 43 7.51 19.36 -11.51
C GLU A 43 7.62 18.34 -10.37
N LYS A 44 7.94 18.79 -9.14
CA LYS A 44 7.93 17.95 -7.95
C LYS A 44 6.54 17.41 -7.64
N GLU A 45 5.53 18.26 -7.65
CA GLU A 45 4.15 17.89 -7.34
C GLU A 45 3.62 16.90 -8.38
N GLU A 46 3.84 17.16 -9.68
CA GLU A 46 3.46 16.25 -10.77
C GLU A 46 4.13 14.88 -10.61
N LYS A 47 5.42 14.85 -10.29
CA LYS A 47 6.16 13.60 -10.05
C LYS A 47 5.65 12.86 -8.82
N PHE A 48 5.34 13.56 -7.74
CA PHE A 48 4.76 12.97 -6.53
C PHE A 48 3.41 12.31 -6.85
N ILE A 49 2.51 13.03 -7.52
CA ILE A 49 1.20 12.52 -7.93
C ILE A 49 1.33 11.33 -8.88
N ALA A 50 2.31 11.34 -9.79
CA ALA A 50 2.59 10.21 -10.67
C ALA A 50 2.97 8.95 -9.87
N ILE A 51 3.90 9.05 -8.92
CA ILE A 51 4.32 7.91 -8.07
C ILE A 51 3.16 7.43 -7.19
N VAL A 52 2.39 8.34 -6.60
CA VAL A 52 1.19 7.98 -5.82
C VAL A 52 0.20 7.20 -6.69
N THR A 53 -0.01 7.65 -7.92
CA THR A 53 -0.94 7.00 -8.86
C THR A 53 -0.43 5.62 -9.29
N GLU A 54 0.86 5.51 -9.61
CA GLU A 54 1.51 4.24 -9.94
C GLU A 54 1.45 3.24 -8.77
N THR A 55 1.76 3.69 -7.56
CA THR A 55 1.68 2.88 -6.34
C THR A 55 0.26 2.41 -6.07
N HIS A 56 -0.73 3.31 -6.18
CA HIS A 56 -2.14 2.98 -6.01
C HIS A 56 -2.63 1.95 -7.04
N ILE A 57 -2.28 2.12 -8.32
CA ILE A 57 -2.60 1.16 -9.38
C ILE A 57 -1.96 -0.19 -9.08
N HIS A 58 -0.69 -0.22 -8.71
CA HIS A 58 0.02 -1.46 -8.39
C HIS A 58 -0.63 -2.23 -7.22
N ILE A 59 -1.04 -1.51 -6.17
CA ILE A 59 -1.75 -2.11 -5.04
C ILE A 59 -3.10 -2.70 -5.49
N GLN A 60 -3.89 -1.95 -6.26
CA GLN A 60 -5.18 -2.42 -6.78
C GLN A 60 -5.01 -3.67 -7.65
N GLU A 61 -4.09 -3.65 -8.61
CA GLU A 61 -3.82 -4.79 -9.50
C GLU A 61 -3.37 -6.03 -8.72
N SER A 62 -2.60 -5.83 -7.65
CA SER A 62 -2.15 -6.93 -6.79
C SER A 62 -3.30 -7.55 -6.00
N ILE A 63 -4.21 -6.72 -5.48
CA ILE A 63 -5.43 -7.20 -4.80
C ILE A 63 -6.31 -7.98 -5.76
N ASP A 64 -6.54 -7.48 -6.97
CA ASP A 64 -7.34 -8.16 -7.99
C ASP A 64 -6.71 -9.51 -8.37
N LYS A 65 -5.38 -9.56 -8.48
CA LYS A 65 -4.63 -10.79 -8.69
C LYS A 65 -4.84 -11.79 -7.55
N TYR A 66 -4.90 -11.34 -6.30
CA TYR A 66 -5.07 -12.21 -5.14
C TYR A 66 -6.51 -12.74 -5.04
N ILE A 67 -7.49 -11.89 -5.34
CA ILE A 67 -8.90 -12.29 -5.47
C ILE A 67 -9.07 -13.33 -6.59
N ASN A 68 -8.35 -13.20 -7.70
CA ASN A 68 -8.39 -14.18 -8.78
C ASN A 68 -7.90 -15.57 -8.38
N ILE A 69 -7.01 -15.69 -7.37
CA ILE A 69 -6.67 -17.01 -6.80
C ILE A 69 -7.91 -17.63 -6.15
N LEU A 70 -8.69 -16.86 -5.40
CA LEU A 70 -9.91 -17.38 -4.75
C LEU A 70 -10.90 -17.86 -5.80
N TYR A 71 -11.07 -17.14 -6.90
CA TYR A 71 -11.89 -17.59 -8.02
C TYR A 71 -11.35 -18.88 -8.67
N GLY A 72 -10.03 -19.02 -8.76
CA GLY A 72 -9.37 -20.25 -9.20
C GLY A 72 -9.65 -21.43 -8.26
N MET A 73 -9.57 -21.22 -6.94
CA MET A 73 -9.92 -22.22 -5.94
C MET A 73 -11.40 -22.60 -6.00
N ARG A 74 -12.31 -21.62 -6.13
CA ARG A 74 -13.73 -21.91 -6.38
C ARG A 74 -13.92 -22.75 -7.64
N GLY A 75 -13.14 -22.48 -8.69
CA GLY A 75 -13.12 -23.28 -9.92
C GLY A 75 -12.65 -24.73 -9.69
N LEU A 76 -11.64 -24.95 -8.84
CA LEU A 76 -11.20 -26.29 -8.44
C LEU A 76 -12.34 -27.08 -7.76
N PHE A 77 -13.05 -26.45 -6.82
CA PHE A 77 -14.17 -27.10 -6.12
C PHE A 77 -15.39 -27.32 -7.02
N ALA A 78 -15.64 -26.44 -7.99
CA ALA A 78 -16.73 -26.61 -8.95
C ALA A 78 -16.41 -27.69 -10.01
N ALA A 79 -15.17 -27.79 -10.46
CA ALA A 79 -14.81 -28.74 -11.52
C ALA A 79 -14.65 -30.19 -11.04
N SER A 80 -14.60 -30.41 -9.73
CA SER A 80 -14.28 -31.71 -9.11
C SER A 80 -15.45 -32.23 -8.27
N GLN A 81 -15.72 -33.54 -8.36
CA GLN A 81 -16.76 -34.18 -7.54
C GLN A 81 -16.41 -34.15 -6.04
N LYS A 82 -15.11 -34.24 -5.73
CA LYS A 82 -14.54 -34.14 -4.40
C LYS A 82 -13.17 -33.51 -4.56
N VAL A 83 -12.82 -32.60 -3.65
CA VAL A 83 -11.45 -32.06 -3.51
C VAL A 83 -10.93 -32.55 -2.17
N ASP A 84 -9.93 -33.42 -2.20
CA ASP A 84 -9.25 -33.87 -0.99
C ASP A 84 -8.08 -32.92 -0.62
N ARG A 85 -7.40 -33.21 0.50
CA ARG A 85 -6.26 -32.41 0.98
C ARG A 85 -5.08 -32.42 0.02
N ASN A 86 -4.84 -33.52 -0.68
CA ASN A 86 -3.73 -33.63 -1.64
C ASN A 86 -4.03 -32.84 -2.90
N ASP A 87 -5.27 -32.85 -3.39
CA ASP A 87 -5.72 -32.00 -4.49
C ASP A 87 -5.55 -30.51 -4.13
N PHE A 88 -6.02 -30.12 -2.95
CA PHE A 88 -5.89 -28.74 -2.46
C PHE A 88 -4.42 -28.34 -2.35
N ARG A 89 -3.56 -29.19 -1.77
CA ARG A 89 -2.12 -28.95 -1.69
C ARG A 89 -1.47 -28.86 -3.05
N ALA A 90 -1.78 -29.78 -3.96
CA ALA A 90 -1.22 -29.79 -5.30
C ALA A 90 -1.58 -28.50 -6.04
N TYR A 91 -2.83 -28.04 -5.90
CA TYR A 91 -3.28 -26.76 -6.41
C TYR A 91 -2.48 -25.60 -5.82
N VAL A 92 -2.41 -25.47 -4.49
CA VAL A 92 -1.70 -24.36 -3.84
C VAL A 92 -0.20 -24.35 -4.17
N ASN A 93 0.45 -25.52 -4.19
CA ASN A 93 1.85 -25.65 -4.59
C ASN A 93 2.09 -25.20 -6.04
N SER A 94 1.13 -25.46 -6.94
CA SER A 94 1.23 -25.02 -8.35
C SER A 94 1.18 -23.49 -8.52
N LEU A 95 0.59 -22.78 -7.55
CA LEU A 95 0.53 -21.31 -7.57
C LEU A 95 1.85 -20.65 -7.19
N SER A 96 2.73 -21.35 -6.45
CA SER A 96 3.98 -20.80 -5.92
C SER A 96 3.76 -19.52 -5.11
N ILE A 97 2.89 -19.61 -4.09
CA ILE A 97 2.38 -18.43 -3.37
C ILE A 97 3.46 -17.57 -2.71
N GLU A 98 4.53 -18.18 -2.19
CA GLU A 98 5.65 -17.45 -1.58
C GLU A 98 6.38 -16.52 -2.57
N GLU A 99 6.49 -16.92 -3.84
CA GLU A 99 7.21 -16.14 -4.86
C GLU A 99 6.29 -15.15 -5.57
N LYS A 100 5.06 -15.58 -5.92
CA LYS A 100 4.17 -14.82 -6.80
C LYS A 100 3.14 -13.99 -6.05
N PHE A 101 2.91 -14.29 -4.77
CA PHE A 101 1.82 -13.72 -3.98
C PHE A 101 2.30 -13.38 -2.56
N PRO A 102 3.35 -12.54 -2.45
CA PRO A 102 3.89 -12.18 -1.14
C PRO A 102 2.82 -11.48 -0.29
N GLY A 103 2.86 -11.71 1.03
CA GLY A 103 1.83 -11.26 1.97
C GLY A 103 0.70 -12.26 2.20
N ILE A 104 0.50 -13.26 1.34
CA ILE A 104 -0.34 -14.42 1.65
C ILE A 104 0.39 -15.30 2.67
N GLN A 105 -0.23 -15.50 3.83
CA GLN A 105 0.25 -16.40 4.87
C GLN A 105 -0.26 -17.83 4.68
N ALA A 106 -1.51 -17.98 4.20
CA ALA A 106 -2.13 -19.26 3.92
C ALA A 106 -3.30 -19.11 2.94
N LEU A 107 -3.58 -20.18 2.21
CA LEU A 107 -4.85 -20.42 1.54
C LEU A 107 -5.60 -21.51 2.29
N GLU A 108 -6.90 -21.29 2.52
CA GLU A 108 -7.71 -22.20 3.34
C GLU A 108 -9.01 -22.59 2.65
N PHE A 109 -9.48 -23.81 2.95
CA PHE A 109 -10.86 -24.25 2.72
C PHE A 109 -11.57 -24.39 4.06
N ILE A 110 -12.74 -23.76 4.14
CA ILE A 110 -13.58 -23.71 5.33
C ILE A 110 -14.82 -24.55 5.08
N ALA A 111 -14.98 -25.65 5.83
CA ALA A 111 -16.17 -26.47 5.74
C ALA A 111 -17.28 -25.88 6.61
N ARG A 112 -18.51 -25.87 6.07
CA ARG A 112 -19.72 -25.69 6.88
C ARG A 112 -20.07 -27.02 7.53
N VAL A 113 -20.20 -27.03 8.85
CA VAL A 113 -20.48 -28.24 9.63
C VAL A 113 -21.71 -27.98 10.52
N PRO A 114 -22.88 -28.54 10.20
CA PRO A 114 -24.04 -28.49 11.09
C PRO A 114 -23.76 -29.13 12.46
N LEU A 115 -24.47 -28.71 13.50
CA LEU A 115 -24.28 -29.25 14.86
C LEU A 115 -24.41 -30.78 14.91
N GLU A 116 -25.40 -31.32 14.19
CA GLU A 116 -25.68 -32.75 14.10
C GLU A 116 -24.53 -33.55 13.47
N ASP A 117 -23.73 -32.93 12.62
CA ASP A 117 -22.63 -33.59 11.89
C ASP A 117 -21.27 -33.40 12.56
N LYS A 118 -21.18 -32.57 13.61
CA LYS A 118 -19.93 -32.16 14.25
C LYS A 118 -19.02 -33.33 14.65
N GLU A 119 -19.57 -34.33 15.35
CA GLU A 119 -18.78 -35.47 15.84
C GLU A 119 -18.33 -36.39 14.70
N THR A 120 -19.22 -36.65 13.73
CA THR A 120 -18.88 -37.43 12.53
C THR A 120 -17.78 -36.73 11.73
N PHE A 121 -17.92 -35.42 11.51
CA PHE A 121 -16.92 -34.61 10.80
C PHE A 121 -15.55 -34.65 11.49
N MET A 122 -15.49 -34.51 12.83
CA MET A 122 -14.22 -34.60 13.55
C MET A 122 -13.60 -35.99 13.41
N GLN A 123 -14.40 -37.05 13.46
CA GLN A 123 -13.89 -38.41 13.28
C GLN A 123 -13.37 -38.63 11.85
N ASP A 124 -14.09 -38.16 10.84
CA ASP A 124 -13.67 -38.24 9.43
C ASP A 124 -12.33 -37.54 9.19
N VAL A 125 -12.11 -36.37 9.82
CA VAL A 125 -10.83 -35.65 9.73
C VAL A 125 -9.72 -36.37 10.48
N ARG A 126 -10.00 -37.00 11.63
CA ARG A 126 -9.00 -37.79 12.37
C ARG A 126 -8.53 -39.00 11.58
N ASP A 127 -9.45 -39.66 10.89
CA ASP A 127 -9.21 -40.87 10.11
C ASP A 127 -8.66 -40.57 8.69
N ASP A 128 -8.50 -39.30 8.33
CA ASP A 128 -7.96 -38.83 7.04
C ASP A 128 -6.44 -39.07 6.93
N ILE A 129 -6.07 -40.32 6.67
CA ILE A 129 -4.69 -40.79 6.44
C ILE A 129 -4.13 -40.41 5.07
N GLU A 130 -4.95 -39.84 4.18
CA GLU A 130 -4.51 -39.35 2.87
C GLU A 130 -3.81 -37.98 2.99
N GLY A 131 -3.89 -37.34 4.17
CA GLY A 131 -3.26 -36.05 4.46
C GLY A 131 -1.73 -36.06 4.61
N MET A 132 -1.20 -34.94 5.12
CA MET A 132 0.25 -34.70 5.27
C MET A 132 0.92 -35.58 6.32
N ILE A 133 0.12 -36.09 7.25
CA ILE A 133 0.52 -36.88 8.40
C ILE A 133 0.06 -38.30 8.13
N SER A 134 1.01 -39.24 8.02
CA SER A 134 0.72 -40.64 7.71
C SER A 134 -0.16 -41.36 8.74
N GLU A 135 -0.35 -40.74 9.92
CA GLU A 135 -1.21 -41.21 11.00
C GLU A 135 -2.59 -40.51 11.02
N GLY A 136 -2.88 -39.66 10.04
CA GLY A 136 -4.07 -38.80 10.03
C GLY A 136 -3.92 -37.60 10.96
N TYR A 137 -5.04 -37.06 11.45
CA TYR A 137 -5.07 -35.91 12.36
C TYR A 137 -5.71 -36.29 13.70
N PRO A 138 -5.13 -37.22 14.48
CA PRO A 138 -5.79 -37.85 15.63
C PRO A 138 -6.23 -36.85 16.72
N ASP A 139 -5.51 -35.73 16.84
CA ASP A 139 -5.78 -34.67 17.81
C ASP A 139 -6.73 -33.57 17.28
N PHE A 140 -7.30 -33.75 16.08
CA PHE A 140 -8.19 -32.75 15.49
C PHE A 140 -9.41 -32.50 16.38
N ILE A 141 -9.68 -31.22 16.65
CA ILE A 141 -10.83 -30.73 17.37
C ILE A 141 -11.35 -29.46 16.71
N ILE A 142 -12.66 -29.24 16.77
CA ILE A 142 -13.26 -27.94 16.44
C ILE A 142 -13.16 -27.04 17.66
N TYR A 143 -12.55 -25.86 17.50
CA TYR A 143 -12.35 -24.94 18.61
C TYR A 143 -12.56 -23.47 18.20
N PRO A 144 -12.90 -22.55 19.13
CA PRO A 144 -13.11 -22.79 20.55
C PRO A 144 -14.37 -23.61 20.80
N GLU A 145 -14.36 -24.34 21.92
CA GLU A 145 -15.51 -25.10 22.40
C GLU A 145 -16.77 -24.23 22.54
N GLY A 146 -17.92 -24.89 22.55
CA GLY A 146 -19.24 -24.28 22.59
C GLY A 146 -20.16 -24.89 21.55
N GLU A 147 -21.45 -24.94 21.87
CA GLU A 147 -22.48 -25.40 20.95
C GLU A 147 -23.00 -24.24 20.11
N ARG A 148 -23.08 -24.47 18.80
CA ARG A 148 -23.59 -23.55 17.77
C ARG A 148 -24.42 -24.37 16.79
N GLU A 149 -25.39 -23.74 16.12
CA GLU A 149 -26.23 -24.41 15.12
C GLU A 149 -25.40 -24.94 13.93
N GLU A 150 -24.34 -24.21 13.58
CA GLU A 150 -23.38 -24.57 12.55
C GLU A 150 -22.00 -24.01 12.90
N TYR A 151 -20.96 -24.65 12.38
CA TYR A 151 -19.55 -24.28 12.55
C TYR A 151 -18.93 -24.04 11.17
N PHE A 152 -17.98 -23.11 11.11
CA PHE A 152 -17.22 -22.80 9.90
C PHE A 152 -15.76 -23.08 10.14
N VAL A 153 -15.38 -24.33 9.89
CA VAL A 153 -14.15 -24.93 10.38
C VAL A 153 -13.06 -24.83 9.33
N VAL A 154 -11.87 -24.36 9.73
CA VAL A 154 -10.67 -24.44 8.89
C VAL A 154 -10.32 -25.90 8.66
N THR A 155 -10.67 -26.42 7.50
CA THR A 155 -10.54 -27.83 7.16
C THR A 155 -9.29 -28.09 6.36
N TYR A 156 -8.98 -27.29 5.32
CA TYR A 156 -7.70 -27.36 4.62
C TYR A 156 -6.93 -26.06 4.79
N ILE A 157 -5.61 -26.16 4.93
CA ILE A 157 -4.74 -25.00 5.11
C ILE A 157 -3.37 -25.29 4.51
N GLU A 158 -2.93 -24.44 3.59
CA GLU A 158 -1.64 -24.57 2.92
C GLU A 158 -0.92 -23.22 2.79
N PRO A 159 0.39 -23.14 3.12
CA PRO A 159 1.20 -24.23 3.69
C PRO A 159 0.75 -24.58 5.12
N PHE A 160 0.69 -25.87 5.45
CA PHE A 160 0.32 -26.29 6.80
C PHE A 160 1.33 -25.83 7.87
N LYS A 161 2.63 -25.93 7.53
CA LYS A 161 3.71 -25.56 8.46
C LYS A 161 3.69 -24.07 8.78
N GLY A 162 3.68 -23.73 10.06
CA GLY A 162 3.57 -22.36 10.56
C GLY A 162 2.13 -21.83 10.65
N ASN A 163 1.14 -22.61 10.21
CA ASN A 163 -0.28 -22.29 10.27
C ASN A 163 -1.09 -23.34 11.05
N GLU A 164 -0.42 -24.25 11.76
CA GLU A 164 -1.03 -25.39 12.45
C GLU A 164 -2.08 -24.96 13.46
N GLU A 165 -1.86 -23.82 14.12
CA GLU A 165 -2.80 -23.28 15.08
C GLU A 165 -4.16 -23.05 14.44
N ALA A 166 -4.26 -22.51 13.22
CA ALA A 166 -5.55 -22.21 12.60
C ALA A 166 -6.36 -23.47 12.23
N PHE A 167 -5.74 -24.64 12.13
CA PHE A 167 -6.42 -25.87 11.72
C PHE A 167 -7.46 -26.32 12.76
N GLY A 168 -8.72 -26.50 12.35
CA GLY A 168 -9.84 -26.80 13.25
C GLY A 168 -10.48 -25.57 13.90
N PHE A 169 -9.98 -24.37 13.62
CA PHE A 169 -10.58 -23.15 14.15
C PHE A 169 -11.96 -22.89 13.52
N ASP A 170 -12.95 -22.63 14.37
CA ASP A 170 -14.29 -22.20 13.98
C ASP A 170 -14.33 -20.69 13.80
N LEU A 171 -14.38 -20.24 12.54
CA LEU A 171 -14.41 -18.83 12.19
C LEU A 171 -15.67 -18.11 12.71
N PHE A 172 -16.78 -18.81 12.92
CA PHE A 172 -18.01 -18.22 13.46
C PHE A 172 -17.89 -17.81 14.93
N SER A 173 -16.88 -18.31 15.65
CA SER A 173 -16.61 -17.90 17.03
C SER A 173 -16.11 -16.46 17.17
N ASN A 174 -15.66 -15.83 16.07
CA ASN A 174 -15.16 -14.46 16.07
C ASN A 174 -16.14 -13.52 15.35
N PRO A 175 -16.58 -12.39 15.97
CA PRO A 175 -17.56 -11.51 15.37
C PRO A 175 -17.15 -10.91 14.01
N ALA A 176 -15.89 -10.50 13.84
CA ALA A 176 -15.42 -9.89 12.60
C ALA A 176 -15.40 -10.91 11.45
N ARG A 177 -14.96 -12.14 11.73
CA ARG A 177 -14.98 -13.25 10.76
C ARG A 177 -16.41 -13.66 10.42
N LYS A 178 -17.27 -13.79 11.43
CA LYS A 178 -18.70 -14.14 11.25
C LYS A 178 -19.40 -13.15 10.32
N MET A 179 -19.28 -11.85 10.58
CA MET A 179 -19.92 -10.81 9.74
C MET A 179 -19.51 -10.93 8.27
N ALA A 180 -18.22 -11.10 8.00
CA ALA A 180 -17.70 -11.20 6.65
C ALA A 180 -18.08 -12.52 5.95
N LEU A 181 -18.18 -13.64 6.69
CA LEU A 181 -18.69 -14.91 6.15
C LEU A 181 -20.18 -14.82 5.78
N GLU A 182 -21.00 -14.21 6.65
CA GLU A 182 -22.42 -14.01 6.38
C GLU A 182 -22.64 -13.10 5.17
N GLU A 183 -21.87 -12.03 5.05
CA GLU A 183 -21.91 -11.11 3.91
C GLU A 183 -21.44 -11.80 2.62
N ALA A 184 -20.33 -12.54 2.65
CA ALA A 184 -19.84 -13.30 1.50
C ALA A 184 -20.90 -14.29 1.01
N ARG A 185 -21.49 -15.07 1.92
CA ARG A 185 -22.59 -16.01 1.63
C ARG A 185 -23.79 -15.30 0.99
N ASP A 186 -24.19 -14.16 1.53
CA ASP A 186 -25.42 -13.51 1.09
C ASP A 186 -25.21 -12.72 -0.22
N THR A 187 -23.99 -12.31 -0.54
CA THR A 187 -23.66 -11.52 -1.75
C THR A 187 -23.11 -12.35 -2.92
N ASN A 188 -22.54 -13.53 -2.67
CA ASN A 188 -21.77 -14.31 -3.64
C ASN A 188 -20.61 -13.51 -4.27
N THR A 189 -19.98 -12.64 -3.48
CA THR A 189 -18.79 -11.88 -3.89
C THR A 189 -17.66 -12.07 -2.88
N PRO A 190 -16.40 -11.76 -3.27
CA PRO A 190 -15.30 -11.73 -2.32
C PRO A 190 -15.57 -10.71 -1.20
N VAL A 191 -15.37 -11.10 0.05
CA VAL A 191 -15.54 -10.22 1.21
C VAL A 191 -14.32 -10.24 2.11
N THR A 192 -13.82 -9.06 2.45
CA THR A 192 -12.69 -8.88 3.37
C THR A 192 -13.18 -8.69 4.80
N THR A 193 -12.44 -9.17 5.80
CA THR A 193 -12.71 -8.87 7.21
C THR A 193 -12.29 -7.45 7.58
N ALA A 194 -12.86 -6.89 8.65
CA ALA A 194 -12.15 -5.84 9.39
C ALA A 194 -10.76 -6.34 9.85
N PRO A 195 -9.82 -5.46 10.23
CA PRO A 195 -8.54 -5.89 10.77
C PRO A 195 -8.72 -6.80 11.98
N ILE A 196 -8.05 -7.95 11.98
CA ILE A 196 -8.11 -8.97 13.03
C ILE A 196 -6.70 -9.37 13.46
N ARG A 197 -6.58 -9.95 14.65
CA ARG A 197 -5.41 -10.76 14.99
C ARG A 197 -5.60 -12.15 14.39
N LEU A 198 -4.66 -12.59 13.56
CA LEU A 198 -4.68 -13.96 13.02
C LEU A 198 -4.47 -14.95 14.16
N VAL A 199 -5.06 -16.14 14.03
CA VAL A 199 -4.93 -17.17 15.06
C VAL A 199 -3.48 -17.62 15.17
N GLN A 200 -2.82 -17.81 14.03
CA GLN A 200 -1.41 -18.17 13.88
C GLN A 200 -0.43 -16.99 14.02
N GLU A 201 -0.87 -15.81 14.47
CA GLU A 201 0.02 -14.63 14.54
C GLU A 201 0.93 -14.65 15.77
N LYS A 202 2.23 -14.58 15.52
CA LYS A 202 3.29 -14.61 16.55
C LYS A 202 3.79 -13.22 16.91
N GLU A 203 3.60 -12.23 16.05
CA GLU A 203 4.01 -10.85 16.23
C GLU A 203 2.84 -9.94 16.64
N GLU A 204 3.10 -8.64 16.74
CA GLU A 204 2.07 -7.61 16.93
C GLU A 204 1.80 -6.92 15.59
N GLN A 205 1.00 -7.58 14.76
CA GLN A 205 0.53 -7.03 13.50
C GLN A 205 -0.93 -7.36 13.23
N ALA A 206 -1.60 -6.48 12.48
CA ALA A 206 -2.93 -6.74 11.95
C ALA A 206 -2.84 -7.78 10.83
N GLY A 207 -3.87 -8.60 10.73
CA GLY A 207 -4.15 -9.42 9.57
C GLY A 207 -5.57 -9.19 9.07
N PHE A 208 -5.87 -9.73 7.91
CA PHE A 208 -7.20 -9.74 7.33
C PHE A 208 -7.40 -11.00 6.49
N LEU A 209 -8.65 -11.40 6.32
CA LEU A 209 -9.04 -12.53 5.48
C LEU A 209 -9.86 -12.01 4.30
N ILE A 210 -9.72 -12.63 3.13
CA ILE A 210 -10.64 -12.44 2.01
C ILE A 210 -11.35 -13.76 1.74
N PHE A 211 -12.66 -13.80 1.93
CA PHE A 211 -13.51 -14.97 1.74
C PHE A 211 -14.14 -14.98 0.36
N LEU A 212 -14.37 -16.18 -0.18
CA LEU A 212 -15.24 -16.40 -1.33
C LEU A 212 -16.12 -17.65 -1.05
N PRO A 213 -17.45 -17.54 -1.17
CA PRO A 213 -18.35 -18.65 -0.85
C PRO A 213 -18.32 -19.75 -1.92
N LEU A 214 -18.53 -20.97 -1.46
CA LEU A 214 -18.77 -22.16 -2.27
C LEU A 214 -20.20 -22.64 -2.03
N TYR A 215 -20.94 -22.84 -3.12
CA TYR A 215 -22.29 -23.37 -3.07
C TYR A 215 -22.33 -24.76 -3.71
N GLU A 216 -23.28 -25.58 -3.27
CA GLU A 216 -23.57 -26.87 -3.88
C GLU A 216 -23.98 -26.72 -5.35
N GLU A 217 -23.42 -27.59 -6.19
CA GLU A 217 -23.74 -27.59 -7.62
C GLU A 217 -25.18 -28.05 -7.88
N GLY A 218 -25.84 -27.39 -8.84
CA GLY A 218 -27.21 -27.74 -9.23
C GLY A 218 -28.30 -27.16 -8.34
N ILE A 219 -27.96 -26.49 -7.22
CA ILE A 219 -28.92 -25.75 -6.39
C ILE A 219 -29.00 -24.29 -6.86
N SER A 220 -30.21 -23.71 -6.83
CA SER A 220 -30.40 -22.30 -7.17
C SER A 220 -29.70 -21.40 -6.14
N ILE A 221 -29.16 -20.28 -6.60
CA ILE A 221 -28.46 -19.28 -5.76
C ILE A 221 -28.93 -17.84 -6.07
N LYS A 222 -30.15 -17.69 -6.62
CA LYS A 222 -30.65 -16.41 -7.11
C LYS A 222 -31.08 -15.49 -5.97
N THR A 223 -31.68 -16.05 -4.94
CA THR A 223 -32.09 -15.29 -3.74
C THR A 223 -31.09 -15.46 -2.60
N VAL A 224 -31.15 -14.57 -1.61
CA VAL A 224 -30.33 -14.69 -0.38
C VAL A 224 -30.64 -15.99 0.35
N GLN A 225 -31.93 -16.36 0.45
CA GLN A 225 -32.35 -17.58 1.13
C GLN A 225 -31.82 -18.83 0.41
N GLU A 226 -31.93 -18.87 -0.91
CA GLU A 226 -31.36 -19.93 -1.75
C GLU A 226 -29.84 -20.07 -1.55
N ARG A 227 -29.10 -18.95 -1.48
CA ARG A 227 -27.65 -18.97 -1.19
C ARG A 227 -27.32 -19.53 0.18
N ARG A 228 -28.13 -19.23 1.20
CA ARG A 228 -27.94 -19.74 2.57
C ARG A 228 -28.14 -21.25 2.63
N GLU A 229 -29.16 -21.75 1.93
CA GLU A 229 -29.46 -23.18 1.86
C GLU A 229 -28.40 -23.94 1.06
N ALA A 230 -27.96 -23.37 -0.06
CA ALA A 230 -26.97 -24.00 -0.94
C ALA A 230 -25.51 -23.90 -0.46
N LEU A 231 -25.21 -23.20 0.65
CA LEU A 231 -23.82 -22.96 1.08
C LEU A 231 -23.17 -24.26 1.57
N ASN A 232 -22.04 -24.62 0.95
CA ASN A 232 -21.20 -25.77 1.34
C ASN A 232 -19.98 -25.32 2.17
N GLY A 233 -19.47 -24.11 1.94
CA GLY A 233 -18.31 -23.60 2.65
C GLY A 233 -17.71 -22.38 2.01
N PHE A 234 -16.42 -22.14 2.27
CA PHE A 234 -15.68 -21.02 1.71
C PHE A 234 -14.27 -21.43 1.32
N VAL A 235 -13.72 -20.74 0.34
CA VAL A 235 -12.26 -20.63 0.19
C VAL A 235 -11.82 -19.25 0.62
N LEU A 236 -10.62 -19.14 1.18
CA LEU A 236 -10.10 -17.84 1.61
C LEU A 236 -8.60 -17.74 1.45
N ALA A 237 -8.12 -16.50 1.53
CA ALA A 237 -6.71 -16.17 1.68
C ALA A 237 -6.50 -15.40 3.00
N VAL A 238 -5.44 -15.78 3.71
CA VAL A 238 -5.01 -15.17 4.97
C VAL A 238 -3.87 -14.20 4.69
N PHE A 239 -3.99 -12.96 5.16
CA PHE A 239 -2.97 -11.94 4.96
C PHE A 239 -2.45 -11.39 6.28
N ARG A 240 -1.13 -11.23 6.35
CA ARG A 240 -0.47 -10.34 7.29
C ARG A 240 -0.40 -8.96 6.67
N ALA A 241 -1.04 -7.97 7.27
CA ALA A 241 -1.19 -6.66 6.65
C ALA A 241 0.16 -5.96 6.44
N SER A 242 1.08 -6.08 7.41
CA SER A 242 2.42 -5.48 7.27
C SER A 242 3.23 -6.13 6.16
N ASP A 243 3.27 -7.47 6.12
CA ASP A 243 3.98 -8.20 5.07
C ASP A 243 3.39 -7.95 3.68
N PHE A 244 2.06 -7.88 3.58
CA PHE A 244 1.35 -7.52 2.37
C PHE A 244 1.79 -6.15 1.85
N PHE A 245 1.63 -5.08 2.62
CA PHE A 245 1.98 -3.74 2.16
C PHE A 245 3.48 -3.57 1.92
N GLU A 246 4.36 -4.12 2.78
CA GLU A 246 5.80 -4.03 2.53
C GLU A 246 6.22 -4.74 1.24
N SER A 247 5.63 -5.91 0.95
CA SER A 247 5.93 -6.61 -0.30
C SER A 247 5.53 -5.81 -1.53
N LEU A 248 4.34 -5.20 -1.53
CA LEU A 248 3.85 -4.37 -2.63
C LEU A 248 4.64 -3.07 -2.80
N LEU A 249 5.16 -2.52 -1.70
CA LEU A 249 5.93 -1.28 -1.74
C LEU A 249 7.42 -1.51 -2.04
N SER A 250 7.94 -2.71 -1.82
CA SER A 250 9.36 -3.06 -2.04
C SER A 250 9.77 -3.13 -3.52
N VAL A 251 8.80 -3.20 -4.44
CA VAL A 251 9.05 -3.22 -5.89
C VAL A 251 9.53 -1.86 -6.42
N PHE A 252 9.23 -0.79 -5.68
CA PHE A 252 9.63 0.57 -6.04
C PHE A 252 11.07 0.83 -5.59
N PRO A 253 11.90 1.53 -6.40
CA PRO A 253 13.25 1.87 -6.01
C PRO A 253 13.23 2.83 -4.81
N GLU A 254 14.25 2.77 -3.95
CA GLU A 254 14.34 3.63 -2.75
C GLU A 254 14.15 5.13 -3.04
N SER A 255 14.59 5.56 -4.23
CA SER A 255 14.42 6.94 -4.69
C SER A 255 12.95 7.36 -4.75
N GLN A 256 12.04 6.44 -5.08
CA GLN A 256 10.59 6.64 -5.21
C GLN A 256 9.81 6.22 -3.95
N ASN A 257 10.50 5.87 -2.86
CA ASN A 257 9.82 5.48 -1.63
C ASN A 257 8.93 6.63 -1.13
N LEU A 258 7.68 6.29 -0.91
CA LEU A 258 6.72 7.10 -0.19
C LEU A 258 6.56 6.51 1.22
N HIS A 259 6.24 7.38 2.17
CA HIS A 259 5.63 6.90 3.39
C HIS A 259 4.15 6.62 3.09
N VAL A 260 3.71 5.41 3.44
CA VAL A 260 2.35 4.93 3.20
C VAL A 260 1.76 4.49 4.54
N GLU A 261 0.56 4.98 4.79
CA GLU A 261 -0.32 4.53 5.87
C GLU A 261 -1.60 3.97 5.24
N ALA A 262 -2.07 2.83 5.74
CA ALA A 262 -3.32 2.21 5.34
C ALA A 262 -4.25 2.04 6.54
N VAL A 263 -5.49 2.50 6.39
CA VAL A 263 -6.51 2.49 7.44
C VAL A 263 -7.80 1.90 6.86
N ASP A 264 -8.39 0.95 7.58
CA ASP A 264 -9.71 0.39 7.25
C ASP A 264 -10.82 1.43 7.44
N GLU A 265 -11.94 1.28 6.75
CA GLU A 265 -13.14 2.13 6.92
C GLU A 265 -13.61 2.27 8.39
N SER A 266 -13.31 1.31 9.26
CA SER A 266 -13.57 1.38 10.72
C SER A 266 -12.66 2.37 11.47
N GLY A 267 -11.63 2.91 10.82
CA GLY A 267 -10.57 3.71 11.45
C GLY A 267 -9.43 2.89 12.05
N SER A 268 -9.48 1.56 11.91
CA SER A 268 -8.44 0.66 12.40
C SER A 268 -7.22 0.66 11.49
N ILE A 269 -6.02 0.74 12.07
CA ILE A 269 -4.77 0.75 11.31
C ILE A 269 -4.52 -0.65 10.73
N LEU A 270 -4.27 -0.72 9.42
CA LEU A 270 -3.80 -1.91 8.73
C LEU A 270 -2.27 -1.92 8.63
N PHE A 271 -1.69 -0.77 8.27
CA PHE A 271 -0.27 -0.65 8.00
C PHE A 271 0.22 0.78 8.22
N VAL A 272 1.38 0.90 8.85
CA VAL A 272 2.17 2.13 8.89
C VAL A 272 3.61 1.72 8.64
N ARG A 273 4.21 2.24 7.56
CA ARG A 273 5.63 1.99 7.30
C ARG A 273 6.49 2.57 8.43
N LYS A 274 7.28 1.72 9.08
CA LYS A 274 8.04 2.04 10.30
C LYS A 274 9.17 3.05 10.10
N ASP A 275 9.57 3.30 8.86
CA ASP A 275 10.71 4.18 8.52
C ASP A 275 10.42 5.68 8.69
N PHE A 276 9.20 6.06 9.09
CA PHE A 276 8.83 7.45 9.30
C PHE A 276 8.97 7.88 10.75
N GLU A 277 10.15 8.41 11.10
CA GLU A 277 10.23 9.31 12.25
C GLU A 277 9.43 10.58 11.94
N HIS A 278 8.38 10.85 12.72
CA HIS A 278 7.49 12.02 12.63
C HIS A 278 8.18 13.41 12.73
N LYS A 279 9.51 13.46 12.67
CA LYS A 279 10.30 14.68 12.82
C LYS A 279 10.33 15.54 11.55
N VAL A 280 9.92 15.03 10.41
CA VAL A 280 9.89 15.78 9.15
C VAL A 280 8.46 16.02 8.70
N VAL A 281 8.10 17.30 8.49
CA VAL A 281 6.82 17.69 7.90
C VAL A 281 6.89 17.41 6.39
N PRO A 282 5.98 16.60 5.83
CA PRO A 282 5.97 16.31 4.40
C PRO A 282 5.67 17.58 3.58
N GLU A 283 6.34 17.75 2.44
CA GLU A 283 6.06 18.83 1.48
C GLU A 283 4.78 18.52 0.68
N PHE A 284 4.55 17.23 0.38
CA PHE A 284 3.43 16.74 -0.41
C PHE A 284 2.70 15.59 0.29
N ASN A 285 1.38 15.57 0.14
CA ASN A 285 0.53 14.51 0.64
C ASN A 285 -0.59 14.20 -0.35
N ALA A 286 -1.04 12.97 -0.36
CA ALA A 286 -2.20 12.54 -1.14
C ALA A 286 -2.92 11.41 -0.43
N GLU A 287 -4.24 11.34 -0.63
CA GLU A 287 -5.06 10.21 -0.17
C GLU A 287 -5.70 9.51 -1.36
N ARG A 288 -5.83 8.19 -1.26
CA ARG A 288 -6.58 7.35 -2.21
C ARG A 288 -7.43 6.35 -1.43
N ILE A 289 -8.55 5.94 -2.02
CA ILE A 289 -9.38 4.86 -1.49
C ILE A 289 -9.22 3.68 -2.43
N ILE A 290 -9.00 2.49 -1.87
CA ILE A 290 -9.05 1.21 -2.58
C ILE A 290 -10.18 0.36 -2.01
N ASN A 291 -10.91 -0.35 -2.88
CA ASN A 291 -11.89 -1.33 -2.43
C ASN A 291 -11.25 -2.72 -2.45
N VAL A 292 -11.26 -3.39 -1.29
CA VAL A 292 -10.67 -4.71 -1.10
C VAL A 292 -11.77 -5.64 -0.65
N GLY A 293 -12.34 -6.42 -1.57
CA GLY A 293 -13.42 -7.36 -1.26
C GLY A 293 -14.56 -6.71 -0.47
N GLY A 294 -15.12 -5.61 -0.98
CA GLY A 294 -16.25 -4.93 -0.34
C GLY A 294 -15.90 -4.00 0.83
N ARG A 295 -14.63 -3.92 1.27
CA ARG A 295 -14.18 -2.95 2.27
C ARG A 295 -13.38 -1.82 1.64
N ASP A 296 -13.66 -0.59 2.05
CA ASP A 296 -12.89 0.57 1.60
C ASP A 296 -11.71 0.84 2.55
N TRP A 297 -10.49 0.85 2.01
CA TRP A 297 -9.30 1.24 2.74
C TRP A 297 -8.80 2.58 2.25
N LYS A 298 -8.48 3.46 3.21
CA LYS A 298 -7.84 4.74 2.94
C LYS A 298 -6.34 4.57 2.97
N LEU A 299 -5.69 4.90 1.86
CA LEU A 299 -4.25 4.97 1.73
C LEU A 299 -3.81 6.44 1.77
N SER A 300 -2.96 6.77 2.73
CA SER A 300 -2.35 8.09 2.88
C SER A 300 -0.88 8.02 2.48
N PHE A 301 -0.50 8.88 1.54
CA PHE A 301 0.84 8.94 0.96
C PHE A 301 1.51 10.25 1.35
N HIS A 302 2.77 10.17 1.77
CA HIS A 302 3.60 11.32 2.12
C HIS A 302 4.97 11.21 1.44
N ASP A 303 5.49 12.34 0.98
CA ASP A 303 6.85 12.40 0.45
C ASP A 303 7.90 12.19 1.56
N LEU A 304 9.03 11.60 1.19
CA LEU A 304 10.18 11.41 2.07
C LEU A 304 11.25 12.46 1.80
N PRO A 305 12.17 12.75 2.74
CA PRO A 305 13.33 13.61 2.47
C PRO A 305 14.16 13.17 1.25
N SER A 306 14.19 11.87 0.96
CA SER A 306 14.82 11.29 -0.23
C SER A 306 14.13 11.75 -1.53
N PHE A 307 12.84 12.06 -1.52
CA PHE A 307 12.11 12.59 -2.68
C PHE A 307 12.70 13.92 -3.18
N ALA A 308 13.20 14.76 -2.26
CA ALA A 308 13.90 16.00 -2.62
C ALA A 308 15.20 15.76 -3.41
N THR A 309 15.76 14.54 -3.39
CA THR A 309 16.94 14.14 -4.18
C THR A 309 16.59 13.53 -5.54
N LEU A 310 15.35 13.06 -5.73
CA LEU A 310 14.84 12.45 -6.98
C LEU A 310 14.76 13.42 -8.17
N ILE A 311 14.77 14.71 -7.88
CA ILE A 311 14.72 15.81 -8.86
C ILE A 311 16.14 16.19 -9.35
N GLY A 312 17.20 15.57 -8.80
CA GLY A 312 18.56 15.68 -9.33
C GLY A 312 19.21 17.07 -9.18
N THR A 313 20.04 17.45 -10.15
CA THR A 313 20.85 18.70 -10.20
C THR A 313 20.01 19.98 -10.32
N GLU A 314 18.71 19.86 -10.58
CA GLU A 314 17.76 20.98 -10.64
C GLU A 314 17.52 21.61 -9.26
N LYS A 315 17.97 20.96 -8.18
CA LYS A 315 18.07 21.61 -6.87
C LYS A 315 18.95 22.87 -6.91
N TYR A 316 19.95 22.91 -7.80
CA TYR A 316 20.90 24.02 -7.91
C TYR A 316 20.53 25.04 -8.99
N THR A 317 19.54 24.79 -9.86
CA THR A 317 19.17 25.73 -10.94
C THR A 317 18.66 27.08 -10.40
N PRO A 318 17.78 27.16 -9.37
CA PRO A 318 17.42 28.45 -8.80
C PRO A 318 18.63 29.19 -8.22
N LEU A 319 19.51 28.49 -7.48
CA LEU A 319 20.69 29.11 -6.89
C LEU A 319 21.67 29.62 -7.95
N ALA A 320 21.89 28.85 -9.02
CA ALA A 320 22.73 29.25 -10.14
C ALA A 320 22.16 30.47 -10.88
N VAL A 321 20.85 30.53 -11.10
CA VAL A 321 20.15 31.70 -11.68
C VAL A 321 20.34 32.93 -10.78
N ALA A 322 20.16 32.78 -9.47
CA ALA A 322 20.33 33.87 -8.52
C ALA A 322 21.78 34.38 -8.46
N VAL A 323 22.76 33.48 -8.28
CA VAL A 323 24.18 33.84 -8.17
C VAL A 323 24.71 34.40 -9.49
N GLY A 324 24.38 33.76 -10.61
CA GLY A 324 24.77 34.20 -11.95
C GLY A 324 24.18 35.57 -12.29
N GLY A 325 22.87 35.75 -12.06
CA GLY A 325 22.18 37.02 -12.35
C GLY A 325 22.64 38.18 -11.45
N VAL A 326 22.88 37.93 -10.16
CA VAL A 326 23.44 38.94 -9.25
C VAL A 326 24.87 39.29 -9.64
N SER A 327 25.71 38.30 -9.92
CA SER A 327 27.11 38.53 -10.34
C SER A 327 27.17 39.34 -11.65
N PHE A 328 26.32 39.00 -12.62
CA PHE A 328 26.19 39.75 -13.87
C PHE A 328 25.72 41.19 -13.63
N SER A 329 24.71 41.39 -12.78
CA SER A 329 24.20 42.72 -12.42
C SER A 329 25.29 43.60 -11.79
N VAL A 330 26.07 43.04 -10.87
CA VAL A 330 27.19 43.73 -10.20
C VAL A 330 28.29 44.08 -11.21
N LEU A 331 28.71 43.14 -12.06
CA LEU A 331 29.72 43.40 -13.10
C LEU A 331 29.26 44.49 -14.08
N LEU A 332 28.00 44.43 -14.53
CA LEU A 332 27.42 45.43 -15.43
C LEU A 332 27.43 46.82 -14.78
N PHE A 333 27.09 46.92 -13.50
CA PHE A 333 27.17 48.17 -12.73
C PHE A 333 28.60 48.74 -12.75
N PHE A 334 29.61 47.93 -12.45
CA PHE A 334 31.01 48.39 -12.43
C PHE A 334 31.53 48.80 -13.82
N VAL A 335 31.15 48.09 -14.88
CA VAL A 335 31.52 48.43 -16.26
C VAL A 335 30.90 49.77 -16.68
N LEU A 336 29.60 49.95 -16.46
CA LEU A 336 28.90 51.21 -16.76
C LEU A 336 29.42 52.37 -15.90
N TYR A 337 29.75 52.10 -14.64
CA TYR A 337 30.39 53.08 -13.76
C TYR A 337 31.79 53.48 -14.27
N SER A 338 32.57 52.53 -14.79
CA SER A 338 33.88 52.81 -15.39
C SER A 338 33.77 53.68 -16.66
N PHE A 339 32.81 53.39 -17.54
CA PHE A 339 32.57 54.19 -18.75
C PHE A 339 32.12 55.63 -18.44
N THR A 340 31.20 55.80 -17.49
CA THR A 340 30.76 57.13 -17.05
C THR A 340 31.88 57.93 -16.36
N ARG A 341 32.91 57.27 -15.82
CA ARG A 341 34.12 57.91 -15.30
C ARG A 341 35.13 58.26 -16.39
N THR A 342 35.20 57.47 -17.47
CA THR A 342 36.18 57.62 -18.55
C THR A 342 35.78 58.73 -19.54
N GLN A 343 34.49 58.88 -19.85
CA GLN A 343 33.95 60.01 -20.64
C GLN A 343 34.11 61.40 -19.97
N VAL A 344 34.61 61.45 -18.73
CA VAL A 344 34.86 62.69 -17.98
C VAL A 344 36.34 63.05 -17.98
N ARG A 345 37.22 62.14 -18.42
CA ARG A 345 38.67 62.34 -18.50
C ARG A 345 39.16 62.65 -19.93
N ALA A 346 38.37 62.28 -20.94
CA ALA A 346 38.47 62.82 -22.29
C ALA A 346 37.65 64.11 -22.36
#